data_AF-U4LUN4-F1
#
_entry.id   AF-U4LUN4-F1
#
_cell.length_a   1.000
_cell.length_b   1.000
_cell.length_c   1.000
_cell.angle_alpha   90.00
_cell.angle_beta   90.00
_cell.angle_gamma   90.00
#
_symmetry.space_group_name_H-M   'P 1'
#
loop_
_entity.id
_entity.type
_entity.pdbx_description
1 polymer ?
#
loop_
_entity_poly.entity_id
_entity_poly.type
_entity_poly.pdbx_seq_one_letter_code
_entity_poly.pdbx_strand_id
1 'polypeptide(L)'
;MVEFLLLALQIETVIDQTTIRKRRAALKTIPKGLDSAFEATISRIKAQSRAKSELAMDVLKWSFFAERPLELLELQHALATSPGDTELYWDNFPSKISVLIAVLVLSS
;
A
#
# COMPACT_ATOMS: atom_id res chain seq x y z
N MET A 1 2.62 11.97 11.54
CA MET A 1 1.16 11.72 11.61
C MET A 1 0.32 12.72 10.81
N VAL A 2 0.63 14.02 10.75
CA VAL A 2 -0.17 15.00 9.98
C VAL A 2 0.03 14.93 8.46
N GLU A 3 1.19 14.46 8.01
CA GLU A 3 1.55 14.43 6.59
C GLU A 3 0.75 13.41 5.77
N PHE A 4 0.51 12.21 6.31
CA PHE A 4 -0.19 11.15 5.57
C PHE A 4 -1.69 11.47 5.36
N LEU A 5 -2.35 12.02 6.39
CA LEU A 5 -3.74 12.47 6.27
C LEU A 5 -3.86 13.64 5.30
N LEU A 6 -2.93 14.59 5.36
CA LEU A 6 -2.88 15.71 4.42
C LEU A 6 -2.67 15.22 2.98
N LEU A 7 -1.78 14.24 2.79
CA LEU A 7 -1.57 13.55 1.52
C LEU A 7 -2.85 12.90 0.99
N ALA A 8 -3.53 12.12 1.84
CA ALA A 8 -4.73 11.40 1.47
C ALA A 8 -5.82 12.38 1.00
N LEU A 9 -6.02 13.47 1.76
CA LEU A 9 -6.96 14.53 1.40
C LEU A 9 -6.57 15.22 0.08
N GLN A 10 -5.27 15.48 -0.15
CA GLN A 10 -4.79 16.06 -1.40
C GLN A 10 -4.99 15.12 -2.59
N ILE A 11 -4.76 13.82 -2.43
CA ILE A 11 -5.02 12.82 -3.48
C ILE A 11 -6.52 12.73 -3.77
N GLU A 12 -7.38 12.78 -2.76
CA GLU A 12 -8.83 12.84 -2.95
C GLU A 12 -9.23 14.06 -3.80
N THR A 13 -8.64 15.24 -3.56
CA THR A 13 -8.94 16.43 -4.40
C THR A 13 -8.56 16.24 -5.87
N VAL A 14 -7.55 15.41 -6.16
CA VAL A 14 -7.17 15.05 -7.53
C VAL A 14 -8.17 14.06 -8.12
N ILE A 15 -8.55 13.02 -7.36
CA ILE A 15 -9.49 11.97 -7.80
C ILE A 15 -10.86 12.57 -8.13
N ASP A 16 -11.31 13.53 -7.32
CA ASP A 16 -12.59 14.24 -7.48
C ASP A 16 -12.67 15.08 -8.78
N GLN A 17 -11.54 15.32 -9.44
CA GLN A 17 -11.54 16.05 -10.71
C GLN A 17 -12.11 15.20 -11.86
N THR A 18 -13.13 15.77 -12.51
CA THR A 18 -13.92 15.11 -13.57
C THR A 18 -13.23 15.02 -14.94
N THR A 19 -12.06 15.67 -15.13
CA THR A 19 -11.34 15.63 -16.41
C THR A 19 -9.84 15.44 -16.22
N ILE A 20 -9.19 14.79 -17.19
CA ILE A 20 -7.73 14.55 -17.19
C ILE A 20 -6.96 15.88 -17.05
N ARG A 21 -7.42 16.95 -17.72
CA ARG A 21 -6.79 18.28 -17.63
C ARG A 21 -6.85 18.84 -16.22
N LYS A 22 -8.01 18.75 -15.55
CA LYS A 22 -8.17 19.21 -14.15
C LYS A 22 -7.34 18.36 -13.19
N ARG A 23 -7.29 17.04 -13.37
CA ARG A 23 -6.41 16.14 -12.60
C ARG A 23 -4.94 16.55 -12.72
N ARG A 24 -4.45 16.78 -13.95
CA ARG A 24 -3.07 17.25 -14.17
C ARG A 24 -2.78 18.61 -13.55
N ALA A 25 -3.77 19.50 -13.49
CA ALA A 25 -3.63 20.79 -12.83
C ALA A 25 -3.55 20.63 -11.29
N ALA A 26 -4.42 19.80 -10.71
CA ALA A 26 -4.42 19.50 -9.27
C ALA A 26 -3.13 18.76 -8.84
N LEU A 27 -2.58 17.87 -9.67
CA LEU A 27 -1.29 17.24 -9.43
C LEU A 27 -0.14 18.24 -9.35
N LYS A 28 -0.23 19.40 -10.04
CA LYS A 28 0.80 20.46 -9.95
C LYS A 28 0.72 21.28 -8.67
N THR A 29 -0.41 21.23 -7.96
CA THR A 29 -0.62 21.95 -6.70
C THR A 29 -0.28 21.10 -5.47
N ILE A 30 0.04 19.82 -5.66
CA ILE A 30 0.54 18.95 -4.60
C ILE A 30 1.88 19.51 -4.10
N PRO A 31 2.12 19.56 -2.78
CA PRO A 31 3.36 20.04 -2.21
C PRO A 31 4.58 19.27 -2.75
N LYS A 32 5.65 20.00 -3.04
CA LYS A 32 6.98 19.41 -3.22
C LYS A 32 7.38 18.78 -1.87
N GLY A 33 7.64 17.48 -1.84
CA GLY A 33 7.90 16.72 -0.62
C GLY A 33 7.06 15.44 -0.48
N LEU A 34 6.07 15.25 -1.36
CA LEU A 34 5.31 14.01 -1.46
C LEU A 34 6.22 12.80 -1.69
N ASP A 35 7.12 12.92 -2.67
CA ASP A 35 8.05 11.86 -3.03
C ASP A 35 8.96 11.49 -1.86
N SER A 36 9.46 12.48 -1.12
CA SER A 36 10.29 12.24 0.07
C SER A 36 9.52 11.59 1.22
N ALA A 37 8.24 11.90 1.40
CA ALA A 37 7.40 11.27 2.42
C ALA A 37 7.14 9.79 2.10
N PHE A 38 6.87 9.46 0.84
CA PHE A 38 6.77 8.08 0.38
C PHE A 38 8.11 7.35 0.52
N GLU A 39 9.20 7.96 0.09
CA GLU A 39 10.54 7.37 0.18
C GLU A 39 10.95 7.10 1.64
N ALA A 40 10.65 8.01 2.56
CA ALA A 40 10.84 7.80 4.00
C ALA A 40 10.01 6.62 4.52
N THR A 41 8.76 6.51 4.09
CA THR A 41 7.87 5.39 4.47
C THR A 41 8.40 4.05 3.96
N ILE A 42 8.77 3.96 2.69
CA ILE A 42 9.39 2.76 2.10
C ILE A 42 10.70 2.42 2.80
N SER A 43 11.50 3.43 3.17
CA SER A 43 12.75 3.22 3.91
C SER A 43 12.51 2.63 5.29
N ARG A 44 11.47 3.08 6.02
CA ARG A 44 11.08 2.50 7.32
C ARG A 44 10.58 1.06 7.19
N ILE A 45 9.86 0.73 6.12
CA ILE A 45 9.44 -0.67 5.83
C ILE A 45 10.68 -1.55 5.67
N LYS A 46 11.62 -1.11 4.83
CA LYS A 46 12.87 -1.83 4.54
C LYS A 46 13.79 -1.96 5.75
N ALA A 47 13.68 -1.07 6.74
CA ALA A 47 14.48 -1.12 7.97
C ALA A 47 14.00 -2.17 8.99
N GLN A 48 12.86 -2.82 8.77
CA GLN A 48 12.36 -3.89 9.63
C GLN A 48 13.10 -5.22 9.40
N SER A 49 12.72 -6.25 10.16
CA SER A 49 13.20 -7.60 9.86
C SER A 49 12.78 -8.02 8.45
N ARG A 50 13.62 -8.83 7.79
CA ARG A 50 13.42 -9.29 6.42
C ARG A 50 11.98 -9.77 6.15
N ALA A 51 11.48 -10.67 7.01
CA ALA A 51 10.14 -11.22 6.88
C ALA A 51 9.02 -10.15 6.96
N LYS A 52 9.18 -9.13 7.80
CA LYS A 52 8.20 -8.03 7.92
C LYS A 52 8.28 -7.08 6.73
N SER A 53 9.49 -6.79 6.26
CA SER A 53 9.72 -5.96 5.08
C SER A 53 9.13 -6.63 3.83
N GLU A 54 9.39 -7.92 3.62
CA GLU A 54 8.81 -8.70 2.52
C GLU A 54 7.28 -8.68 2.57
N LEU A 55 6.69 -9.03 3.72
CA LEU A 55 5.23 -9.01 3.89
C LEU A 55 4.62 -7.63 3.61
N ALA A 56 5.21 -6.55 4.13
CA ALA A 56 4.69 -5.20 3.89
C ALA A 56 4.81 -4.76 2.43
N MET A 57 5.88 -5.16 1.74
CA MET A 57 6.04 -4.91 0.31
C MET A 57 5.04 -5.71 -0.53
N ASP A 58 4.75 -6.96 -0.16
CA ASP A 58 3.75 -7.77 -0.84
C ASP A 58 2.32 -7.24 -0.61
N VAL A 59 2.03 -6.76 0.60
CA VAL A 59 0.78 -6.03 0.90
C VAL A 59 0.65 -4.80 0.01
N LEU A 60 1.72 -4.00 -0.14
CA LEU A 60 1.71 -2.84 -1.05
C LEU A 60 1.47 -3.27 -2.50
N LYS A 61 2.17 -4.29 -2.98
CA LYS A 61 2.02 -4.81 -4.34
C LYS A 61 0.57 -5.20 -4.62
N TRP A 62 -0.06 -6.00 -3.76
CA TRP A 62 -1.44 -6.41 -3.94
C TRP A 62 -2.43 -5.24 -3.80
N SER A 63 -2.15 -4.27 -2.93
CA SER A 63 -2.98 -3.08 -2.79
C SER A 63 -2.94 -2.17 -4.03
N PHE A 64 -1.79 -2.08 -4.71
CA PHE A 64 -1.61 -1.22 -5.88
C PHE A 64 -2.02 -1.88 -7.21
N PHE A 65 -1.75 -3.18 -7.36
CA PHE A 65 -1.97 -3.89 -8.64
C PHE A 65 -3.32 -4.62 -8.71
N ALA A 66 -4.05 -4.76 -7.61
CA ALA A 66 -5.38 -5.35 -7.66
C ALA A 66 -6.36 -4.46 -8.46
N GLU A 67 -7.24 -5.10 -9.23
CA GLU A 67 -8.26 -4.42 -10.04
C GLU A 67 -9.27 -3.65 -9.18
N ARG A 68 -9.49 -4.11 -7.95
CA ARG A 68 -10.36 -3.50 -6.95
C ARG A 68 -9.75 -3.61 -5.55
N PRO A 69 -10.20 -2.81 -4.58
CA PRO A 69 -9.86 -3.00 -3.18
C PRO A 69 -10.14 -4.45 -2.74
N LEU A 70 -9.15 -5.08 -2.12
CA LEU A 70 -9.24 -6.43 -1.60
C LEU A 70 -9.76 -6.41 -0.17
N GLU A 71 -10.69 -7.30 0.15
CA GLU A 71 -11.04 -7.58 1.54
C GLU A 71 -9.86 -8.25 2.26
N LEU A 72 -9.85 -8.19 3.60
CA LEU A 72 -8.76 -8.78 4.40
C LEU A 72 -8.54 -10.26 4.07
N LEU A 73 -9.62 -11.04 3.89
CA LEU A 73 -9.52 -12.44 3.52
C LEU A 73 -8.91 -12.60 2.13
N GLU A 74 -9.36 -11.83 1.15
CA GLU A 74 -8.84 -11.88 -0.23
C GLU A 74 -7.34 -11.54 -0.27
N LEU A 75 -6.94 -10.53 0.51
CA LEU A 75 -5.52 -10.17 0.67
C LEU A 75 -4.72 -11.30 1.31
N GLN A 76 -5.23 -11.97 2.35
CA GLN A 76 -4.55 -13.14 2.93
C GLN A 76 -4.35 -14.26 1.93
N HIS A 77 -5.35 -14.53 1.08
CA HIS A 77 -5.23 -15.53 0.01
C HIS A 77 -4.17 -15.11 -1.01
N ALA A 78 -4.19 -13.85 -1.45
CA ALA A 78 -3.24 -13.33 -2.41
C ALA A 78 -1.78 -13.39 -1.89
N LEU A 79 -1.59 -13.09 -0.59
CA LEU A 79 -0.29 -13.17 0.09
C LEU A 79 0.20 -14.61 0.33
N ALA A 80 -0.71 -15.59 0.34
CA ALA A 80 -0.36 -17.00 0.51
C ALA A 80 0.11 -17.67 -0.79
N THR A 81 0.04 -16.97 -1.93
CA THR A 81 0.41 -17.51 -3.24
C THR A 81 1.77 -17.04 -3.72
N SER A 82 2.56 -17.95 -4.26
CA SER A 82 3.83 -17.69 -4.93
C SER A 82 3.74 -18.03 -6.43
N PRO A 83 4.51 -17.35 -7.29
CA PRO A 83 4.61 -17.73 -8.70
C PRO A 83 5.09 -19.18 -8.83
N GLY A 84 4.29 -20.03 -9.46
CA GLY A 84 4.59 -21.45 -9.65
C GLY A 84 3.85 -22.39 -8.69
N ASP A 85 3.08 -21.86 -7.73
CA ASP A 85 2.22 -22.70 -6.91
C ASP A 85 1.13 -23.37 -7.75
N THR A 86 0.97 -24.68 -7.56
CA THR A 86 -0.05 -25.49 -8.23
C THR A 86 -1.27 -25.75 -7.35
N GLU A 87 -1.18 -25.44 -6.06
CA GLU A 87 -2.21 -25.64 -5.05
C GLU A 87 -2.11 -24.59 -3.94
N LEU A 88 -3.14 -24.51 -3.08
CA LEU A 88 -3.15 -23.59 -1.94
C LEU A 88 -2.50 -24.24 -0.72
N TYR A 89 -1.37 -23.68 -0.29
CA TYR A 89 -0.67 -24.07 0.92
C TYR A 89 -1.25 -23.32 2.14
N TRP A 90 -2.12 -24.00 2.89
CA TRP A 90 -2.85 -23.40 4.03
C TRP A 90 -1.92 -22.89 5.15
N ASP A 91 -0.74 -23.48 5.28
CA ASP A 91 0.32 -23.08 6.19
C ASP A 91 1.05 -21.79 5.76
N ASN A 92 0.90 -21.38 4.49
CA ASN A 92 1.46 -20.14 3.96
C ASN A 92 0.57 -18.91 4.19
N PHE A 93 -0.61 -19.08 4.80
CA PHE A 93 -1.51 -17.97 5.08
C PHE A 93 -0.96 -17.09 6.20
N PRO A 94 -0.66 -15.80 5.94
CA PRO A 94 -0.23 -14.91 6.99
C PRO A 94 -1.38 -14.68 7.99
N SER A 95 -1.07 -14.61 9.28
CA SER A 95 -2.07 -14.31 10.29
C SER A 95 -2.70 -12.92 10.05
N LYS A 96 -3.98 -12.76 10.38
CA LYS A 96 -4.68 -11.46 10.26
C LYS A 96 -3.93 -10.33 10.98
N ILE A 97 -3.37 -10.63 12.15
CA ILE A 97 -2.59 -9.67 12.96
C ILE A 97 -1.32 -9.27 12.22
N SER A 98 -0.61 -10.21 11.60
CA SER A 98 0.60 -9.91 10.82
C SER A 98 0.30 -8.98 9.64
N VAL A 99 -0.80 -9.23 8.93
CA VAL A 99 -1.25 -8.38 7.80
C VAL A 99 -1.65 -6.98 8.30
N LEU A 100 -2.40 -6.89 9.40
CA LEU A 100 -2.78 -5.60 9.97
C LEU A 100 -1.56 -4.79 10.45
N ILE A 101 -0.59 -5.43 11.09
CA ILE A 101 0.66 -4.77 11.49
C ILE A 101 1.42 -4.26 10.27
N ALA A 102 1.49 -5.05 9.19
CA ALA A 102 2.13 -4.62 7.96
C ALA A 102 1.43 -3.40 7.34
N VAL A 103 0.10 -3.33 7.38
CA VAL A 103 -0.66 -2.15 6.92
C VAL A 103 -0.46 -0.95 7.85
N LEU A 104 -0.43 -1.14 9.17
CA LEU A 104 -0.21 -0.05 10.14
C LEU A 104 1.17 0.60 10.02
N VAL A 105 2.19 -0.17 9.60
CA VAL A 105 3.51 0.34 9.26
C VAL A 105 3.46 1.32 8.09
N LEU A 106 2.53 1.13 7.14
CA LEU A 106 2.35 2.05 6.01
C LEU A 106 1.77 3.40 6.46
N SER A 107 1.02 3.40 7.57
CA SER A 107 0.30 4.56 8.10
C SER A 107 1.03 5.31 9.22
N SER A 108 2.17 4.78 9.72
CA SER A 108 2.95 5.35 10.84
C SER A 108 4.13 6.18 10.39
#